data_AF-A0A7V4WL83-F1
#
_entry.id   AF-A0A7V4WL83-F1
#
_cell.length_a   1.000
_cell.length_b   1.000
_cell.length_c   1.000
_cell.angle_alpha   90.00
_cell.angle_beta   90.00
_cell.angle_gamma   90.00
#
_symmetry.space_group_name_H-M   'P 1'
#
loop_
_entity.id
_entity.type
_entity.pdbx_description
1 polymer ?
#
loop_
_entity_poly.entity_id
_entity_poly.type
_entity_poly.pdbx_seq_one_letter_code
_entity_poly.pdbx_strand_id
1 'polypeptide(L)'
;MAKLTHLTRYIDKGWRVIPVPRGEKAPRIREWQKLHITPENLSDYFKDDQNVGVLLGEPSRWLTDIDLDCPEALEIAECFLPKTDAIFGRPSKPRSHWLYYCPNAKTTRFEWCGKTIAEIRSTGAQTIFPPSIHPSGEQTQWDEKGEPATVDFAGLKKAVGRLAACVLLADHYPKKGSRQSAAMALSGWLLRNGWSNEEVRIFLEALCKLVGDEEVKMRLAQVGYTAAKVEGNQPVTGYPTLEQYYDKQVLQKVATWLDLHVVGRDDDLPEPIPQEALFSAQCPESIWSNILFRGALHLLSSDPGVGKTTFAYALAVALAEGREFLNEQLPKLKVGYFDLETSQSLRGVKLRALEYGGGKNLLVFDVSCPVKKL
;
A
#
# COMPACT_ATOMS: atom_id res chain seq x y z
N MET A 1 -23.51 5.89 -38.68
CA MET A 1 -22.14 5.96 -39.24
C MET A 1 -21.08 6.41 -38.22
N ALA A 2 -21.17 7.60 -37.61
CA ALA A 2 -20.12 8.09 -36.67
C ALA A 2 -19.87 7.17 -35.46
N LYS A 3 -20.92 6.55 -34.91
CA LYS A 3 -20.82 5.66 -33.74
C LYS A 3 -20.11 4.34 -34.02
N LEU A 4 -20.34 3.74 -35.18
CA LEU A 4 -19.61 2.55 -35.63
C LEU A 4 -18.11 2.86 -35.68
N THR A 5 -17.72 4.04 -36.17
CA THR A 5 -16.32 4.49 -36.15
C THR A 5 -15.73 4.61 -34.74
N HIS A 6 -16.51 5.04 -33.74
CA HIS A 6 -16.06 5.07 -32.34
C HIS A 6 -15.88 3.66 -31.76
N LEU A 7 -16.81 2.76 -32.05
CA LEU A 7 -16.77 1.38 -31.60
C LEU A 7 -15.58 0.62 -32.20
N THR A 8 -15.32 0.77 -33.50
CA THR A 8 -14.14 0.18 -34.15
C THR A 8 -12.86 0.64 -33.47
N ARG A 9 -12.72 1.93 -33.12
CA ARG A 9 -11.53 2.42 -32.41
C ARG A 9 -11.33 1.79 -31.02
N TYR A 10 -12.41 1.49 -30.29
CA TYR A 10 -12.29 0.77 -29.02
C TYR A 10 -11.85 -0.67 -29.23
N ILE A 11 -12.41 -1.33 -30.24
CA ILE A 11 -12.01 -2.70 -30.61
C ILE A 11 -10.55 -2.74 -31.07
N ASP A 12 -10.10 -1.76 -31.85
CA ASP A 12 -8.71 -1.64 -32.33
C ASP A 12 -7.71 -1.44 -31.16
N LYS A 13 -8.14 -0.77 -30.08
CA LYS A 13 -7.38 -0.69 -28.82
C LYS A 13 -7.36 -2.00 -28.03
N GLY A 14 -8.14 -3.00 -28.46
CA GLY A 14 -8.32 -4.28 -27.80
C GLY A 14 -9.33 -4.24 -26.65
N TRP A 15 -10.23 -3.26 -26.63
CA TRP A 15 -11.28 -3.14 -25.60
C TRP A 15 -12.54 -3.89 -26.02
N ARG A 16 -13.12 -4.64 -25.08
CA ARG A 16 -14.33 -5.43 -25.30
C ARG A 16 -15.56 -4.54 -25.08
N VAL A 17 -16.21 -4.18 -26.17
CA VAL A 17 -17.44 -3.38 -26.15
C VAL A 17 -18.67 -4.28 -26.02
N ILE A 18 -19.69 -3.78 -25.32
CA ILE A 18 -21.00 -4.41 -25.16
C ILE A 18 -22.12 -3.38 -25.32
N PRO A 19 -23.22 -3.70 -26.01
CA PRO A 19 -24.33 -2.78 -26.16
C PRO A 19 -25.14 -2.69 -24.87
N VAL A 20 -25.41 -1.45 -24.46
CA VAL A 20 -26.26 -1.15 -23.30
C VAL A 20 -27.43 -0.31 -23.82
N PRO A 21 -28.68 -0.51 -23.36
CA PRO A 21 -29.77 0.34 -23.77
C PRO A 21 -29.48 1.83 -23.52
N ARG A 22 -30.01 2.70 -24.38
CA ARG A 22 -29.82 4.15 -24.26
C ARG A 22 -30.25 4.65 -22.89
N GLY A 23 -29.43 5.46 -22.24
CA GLY A 23 -29.76 6.01 -20.92
C GLY A 23 -29.67 5.02 -19.77
N GLU A 24 -29.27 3.76 -20.02
CA GLU A 24 -29.08 2.74 -19.00
C GLU A 24 -27.60 2.49 -18.70
N LYS A 25 -27.35 1.79 -17.59
CA LYS A 25 -26.00 1.43 -17.11
C LYS A 25 -25.73 -0.07 -17.11
N ALA A 26 -26.68 -0.90 -17.54
CA ALA A 26 -26.54 -2.35 -17.52
C ALA A 26 -26.99 -2.96 -18.86
N PRO A 27 -26.24 -3.91 -19.42
CA PRO A 27 -26.65 -4.62 -20.62
C PRO A 27 -27.87 -5.52 -20.31
N ARG A 28 -28.72 -5.72 -21.32
CA ARG A 28 -29.88 -6.64 -21.24
C ARG A 28 -29.61 -8.01 -21.90
N ILE A 29 -28.33 -8.35 -22.07
CA ILE A 29 -27.86 -9.58 -22.71
C ILE A 29 -27.45 -10.57 -21.63
N ARG A 30 -27.93 -11.82 -21.72
CA ARG A 30 -27.48 -12.90 -20.83
C ARG A 30 -26.01 -13.21 -21.08
N GLU A 31 -25.25 -13.47 -20.03
CA GLU A 31 -23.80 -13.76 -20.10
C GLU A 31 -22.99 -12.68 -20.85
N TRP A 32 -23.41 -11.41 -20.75
CA TRP A 32 -22.73 -10.28 -21.39
C TRP A 32 -21.24 -10.18 -21.05
N GLN A 33 -20.81 -10.71 -19.89
CA GLN A 33 -19.40 -10.75 -19.48
C GLN A 33 -18.52 -11.62 -20.41
N LYS A 34 -19.13 -12.59 -21.09
CA LYS A 34 -18.46 -13.51 -22.04
C LYS A 34 -18.61 -13.04 -23.49
N LEU A 35 -19.37 -11.97 -23.73
CA LEU A 35 -19.67 -11.50 -25.08
C LEU A 35 -18.42 -10.93 -25.74
N HIS A 36 -18.12 -11.41 -26.93
CA HIS A 36 -16.99 -10.94 -27.74
C HIS A 36 -17.51 -10.43 -29.09
N ILE A 37 -17.62 -9.11 -29.19
CA ILE A 37 -18.00 -8.41 -30.42
C ILE A 37 -16.72 -8.07 -31.19
N THR A 38 -16.73 -8.38 -32.48
CA THR A 38 -15.63 -8.10 -33.42
C THR A 38 -16.07 -7.05 -34.44
N PRO A 39 -15.15 -6.44 -35.21
CA PRO A 39 -15.54 -5.48 -36.24
C PRO A 39 -16.53 -6.07 -37.26
N GLU A 40 -16.44 -7.36 -37.55
CA GLU A 40 -17.24 -8.06 -38.55
C GLU A 40 -18.70 -8.26 -38.12
N ASN A 41 -18.96 -8.48 -36.83
CA ASN A 41 -20.31 -8.71 -36.31
C ASN A 41 -20.90 -7.51 -35.54
N LEU A 42 -20.17 -6.38 -35.50
CA LEU A 42 -20.53 -5.19 -34.73
C LEU A 42 -21.95 -4.67 -35.03
N SER A 43 -22.35 -4.67 -36.31
CA SER A 43 -23.67 -4.21 -36.77
C SER A 43 -24.82 -5.10 -36.31
N ASP A 44 -24.56 -6.36 -35.99
CA ASP A 44 -25.58 -7.30 -35.54
C ASP A 44 -25.98 -7.04 -34.08
N TYR A 45 -25.07 -6.44 -33.30
CA TYR A 45 -25.26 -6.16 -31.88
C TYR A 45 -25.59 -4.71 -31.56
N PHE A 46 -24.98 -3.75 -32.27
CA PHE A 46 -25.13 -2.33 -31.98
C PHE A 46 -26.11 -1.65 -32.94
N LYS A 47 -27.14 -1.04 -32.35
CA LYS A 47 -28.03 -0.08 -33.01
C LYS A 47 -27.59 1.36 -32.72
N ASP A 48 -28.02 2.31 -33.55
CA ASP A 48 -27.50 3.69 -33.54
C ASP A 48 -27.68 4.43 -32.20
N ASP A 49 -28.64 4.05 -31.35
CA ASP A 49 -29.01 4.80 -30.14
C ASP A 49 -28.47 4.21 -28.82
N GLN A 50 -27.88 3.00 -28.83
CA GLN A 50 -27.43 2.28 -27.62
C GLN A 50 -26.18 2.84 -26.94
N ASN A 51 -26.12 2.83 -25.61
CA ASN A 51 -24.88 3.08 -24.90
C ASN A 51 -23.79 2.03 -25.21
N VAL A 52 -22.54 2.45 -25.07
CA VAL A 52 -21.35 1.63 -25.22
C VAL A 52 -20.82 1.29 -23.83
N GLY A 53 -21.08 0.07 -23.36
CA GLY A 53 -20.37 -0.47 -22.22
C GLY A 53 -19.03 -1.04 -22.66
N VAL A 54 -18.01 -0.93 -21.82
CA VAL A 54 -16.70 -1.55 -22.03
C VAL A 54 -16.43 -2.48 -20.85
N LEU A 55 -16.15 -3.76 -21.13
CA LEU A 55 -15.71 -4.69 -20.10
C LEU A 55 -14.34 -4.26 -19.58
N LEU A 56 -14.14 -4.31 -18.28
CA LEU A 56 -12.89 -3.92 -17.64
C LEU A 56 -12.06 -5.15 -17.27
N GLY A 57 -10.80 -4.92 -16.94
CA GLY A 57 -9.82 -5.93 -16.54
C GLY A 57 -9.31 -6.77 -17.71
N GLU A 58 -8.99 -8.03 -17.41
CA GLU A 58 -8.34 -8.98 -18.33
C GLU A 58 -8.97 -9.01 -19.74
N PRO A 59 -10.31 -9.03 -19.92
CA PRO A 59 -10.91 -9.07 -21.25
C PRO A 59 -10.49 -7.91 -22.17
N SER A 60 -10.20 -6.75 -21.60
CA SER A 60 -9.81 -5.52 -22.31
C SER A 60 -8.36 -5.15 -22.06
N ARG A 61 -7.46 -6.15 -22.07
CA ARG A 61 -6.01 -5.96 -21.85
C ARG A 61 -5.68 -5.34 -20.49
N TRP A 62 -6.43 -5.72 -19.46
CA TRP A 62 -6.32 -5.16 -18.11
C TRP A 62 -6.69 -3.68 -17.98
N LEU A 63 -7.57 -3.19 -18.86
CA LEU A 63 -8.14 -1.84 -18.77
C LEU A 63 -8.89 -1.67 -17.44
N THR A 64 -8.42 -0.76 -16.61
CA THR A 64 -8.95 -0.49 -15.27
C THR A 64 -9.45 0.95 -15.23
N ASP A 65 -10.64 1.15 -14.68
CA ASP A 65 -11.30 2.45 -14.56
C ASP A 65 -11.30 2.88 -13.10
N ILE A 66 -10.75 4.06 -12.81
CA ILE A 66 -10.93 4.73 -11.52
C ILE A 66 -12.14 5.65 -11.64
N ASP A 67 -13.24 5.21 -11.03
CA ASP A 67 -14.53 5.92 -11.02
C ASP A 67 -14.60 6.80 -9.76
N LEU A 68 -14.66 8.11 -9.94
CA LEU A 68 -14.68 9.12 -8.89
C LEU A 68 -16.12 9.59 -8.64
N ASP A 69 -16.61 9.36 -7.43
CA ASP A 69 -18.04 9.47 -7.13
C ASP A 69 -18.44 10.76 -6.42
N CYS A 70 -17.52 11.50 -5.82
CA CYS A 70 -17.81 12.76 -5.14
C CYS A 70 -17.03 13.96 -5.73
N PRO A 71 -17.55 15.20 -5.64
CA PRO A 71 -16.88 16.40 -6.18
C PRO A 71 -15.48 16.61 -5.62
N GLU A 72 -15.27 16.34 -4.34
CA GLU A 72 -13.98 16.48 -3.66
C GLU A 72 -12.94 15.54 -4.29
N ALA A 73 -13.33 14.30 -4.63
CA ALA A 73 -12.45 13.36 -5.32
C ALA A 73 -12.03 13.85 -6.70
N LEU A 74 -12.94 14.51 -7.45
CA LEU A 74 -12.62 15.12 -8.75
C LEU A 74 -11.59 16.24 -8.59
N GLU A 75 -11.73 17.07 -7.56
CA GLU A 75 -10.90 18.27 -7.34
C GLU A 75 -9.44 17.95 -7.03
N ILE A 76 -9.17 16.81 -6.37
CA ILE A 76 -7.81 16.39 -5.97
C ILE A 76 -7.30 15.16 -6.74
N ALA A 77 -8.02 14.71 -7.77
CA ALA A 77 -7.62 13.55 -8.59
C ALA A 77 -6.17 13.64 -9.07
N GLU A 78 -5.80 14.79 -9.66
CA GLU A 78 -4.46 15.06 -10.19
C GLU A 78 -3.35 15.12 -9.14
N CYS A 79 -3.69 15.36 -7.87
CA CYS A 79 -2.70 15.38 -6.79
C CYS A 79 -2.20 13.97 -6.44
N PHE A 80 -2.99 12.93 -6.74
CA PHE A 80 -2.73 11.57 -6.28
C PHE A 80 -2.67 10.52 -7.39
N LEU A 81 -3.54 10.63 -8.40
CA LEU A 81 -3.61 9.64 -9.47
C LEU A 81 -2.42 9.78 -10.44
N PRO A 82 -1.81 8.66 -10.88
CA PRO A 82 -0.77 8.72 -11.90
C PRO A 82 -1.29 9.38 -13.19
N LYS A 83 -0.46 10.18 -13.86
CA LYS A 83 -0.82 10.79 -15.14
C LYS A 83 -1.25 9.72 -16.15
N THR A 84 -2.34 9.96 -16.87
CA THR A 84 -2.84 9.15 -17.98
C THR A 84 -3.46 10.06 -19.03
N ASP A 85 -3.40 9.67 -20.30
CA ASP A 85 -3.98 10.45 -21.39
C ASP A 85 -5.38 9.92 -21.77
N ALA A 86 -6.01 9.11 -20.93
CA ALA A 86 -7.34 8.54 -21.17
C ALA A 86 -8.28 8.87 -19.99
N ILE A 87 -8.94 10.02 -20.09
CA ILE A 87 -9.78 10.58 -19.03
C ILE A 87 -11.10 11.02 -19.64
N PHE A 88 -12.22 10.65 -19.02
CA PHE A 88 -13.54 11.08 -19.47
C PHE A 88 -14.48 11.33 -18.30
N GLY A 89 -15.64 11.88 -18.61
CA GLY A 89 -16.68 12.14 -17.64
C GLY A 89 -17.94 12.63 -18.31
N ARG A 90 -18.78 13.33 -17.55
CA ARG A 90 -19.97 14.04 -18.06
C ARG A 90 -19.97 15.47 -17.52
N PRO A 91 -20.75 16.41 -18.08
CA PRO A 91 -20.73 17.81 -17.64
C PRO A 91 -20.90 18.01 -16.12
N SER A 92 -21.81 17.27 -15.48
CA SER A 92 -22.01 17.33 -14.01
C SER A 92 -20.93 16.64 -13.17
N LYS A 93 -20.12 15.76 -13.76
CA LYS A 93 -18.98 15.08 -13.13
C LYS A 93 -17.85 14.96 -14.16
N PRO A 94 -17.19 16.07 -14.51
CA PRO A 94 -16.12 16.05 -15.51
C PRO A 94 -14.94 15.24 -14.97
N ARG A 95 -14.17 14.60 -15.86
CA ARG A 95 -12.96 13.85 -15.49
C ARG A 95 -13.17 12.84 -14.34
N SER A 96 -14.36 12.23 -14.28
CA SER A 96 -14.73 11.26 -13.23
C SER A 96 -14.23 9.85 -13.48
N HIS A 97 -13.77 9.55 -14.69
CA HIS A 97 -13.23 8.26 -15.07
C HIS A 97 -11.80 8.40 -15.56
N TRP A 98 -10.87 7.73 -14.88
CA TRP A 98 -9.45 7.71 -15.23
C TRP A 98 -9.03 6.29 -15.62
N LEU A 99 -8.57 6.12 -16.86
CA LEU A 99 -8.28 4.81 -17.40
C LEU A 99 -6.80 4.48 -17.34
N TYR A 100 -6.51 3.23 -16.99
CA TYR A 100 -5.16 2.66 -16.93
C TYR A 100 -5.13 1.25 -17.50
N TYR A 101 -3.98 0.82 -18.00
CA TYR A 101 -3.69 -0.62 -18.12
C TYR A 101 -3.04 -1.08 -16.82
N CYS A 102 -3.69 -1.97 -16.09
CA CYS A 102 -3.25 -2.40 -14.76
C CYS A 102 -3.37 -3.93 -14.60
N PRO A 103 -2.33 -4.70 -14.99
CA PRO A 103 -2.34 -6.15 -14.86
C PRO A 103 -2.65 -6.63 -13.45
N ASN A 104 -3.51 -7.64 -13.34
CA ASN A 104 -3.96 -8.24 -12.07
C ASN A 104 -4.72 -7.29 -11.13
N ALA A 105 -5.22 -6.16 -11.64
CA ALA A 105 -6.05 -5.25 -10.86
C ALA A 105 -7.30 -5.95 -10.33
N LYS A 106 -7.68 -5.59 -9.10
CA LYS A 106 -8.89 -6.10 -8.44
C LYS A 106 -9.85 -4.96 -8.19
N THR A 107 -11.13 -5.22 -8.44
CA THR A 107 -12.19 -4.26 -8.12
C THR A 107 -12.18 -3.95 -6.62
N THR A 108 -12.05 -2.67 -6.27
CA THR A 108 -11.89 -2.20 -4.89
C THR A 108 -12.66 -0.92 -4.68
N ARG A 109 -13.58 -0.90 -3.70
CA ARG A 109 -14.36 0.29 -3.34
C ARG A 109 -13.75 1.02 -2.16
N PHE A 110 -13.69 2.34 -2.26
CA PHE A 110 -13.35 3.24 -1.18
C PHE A 110 -14.63 3.97 -0.75
N GLU A 111 -15.35 3.35 0.19
CA GLU A 111 -16.61 3.88 0.72
C GLU A 111 -16.54 4.19 2.21
N TRP A 112 -17.31 5.20 2.62
CA TRP A 112 -17.52 5.58 4.00
C TRP A 112 -19.01 5.81 4.25
N CYS A 113 -19.56 5.15 5.28
CA CYS A 113 -20.98 5.26 5.67
C CYS A 113 -21.97 5.11 4.49
N GLY A 114 -21.73 4.16 3.60
CA GLY A 114 -22.57 3.89 2.43
C GLY A 114 -22.41 4.87 1.26
N LYS A 115 -21.48 5.83 1.35
CA LYS A 115 -21.12 6.75 0.25
C LYS A 115 -19.79 6.34 -0.35
N THR A 116 -19.79 6.03 -1.65
CA THR A 116 -18.56 5.79 -2.42
C THR A 116 -17.84 7.10 -2.68
N ILE A 117 -16.54 7.15 -2.41
CA ILE A 117 -15.66 8.27 -2.77
C ILE A 117 -15.02 7.97 -4.13
N ALA A 118 -14.47 6.75 -4.27
CA ALA A 118 -13.89 6.25 -5.51
C ALA A 118 -14.00 4.72 -5.58
N GLU A 119 -13.97 4.17 -6.79
CA GLU A 119 -13.91 2.74 -7.05
C GLU A 119 -12.82 2.43 -8.10
N ILE A 120 -11.93 1.49 -7.79
CA ILE A 120 -11.09 0.84 -8.79
C ILE A 120 -11.95 -0.25 -9.42
N ARG A 121 -12.23 -0.18 -10.73
CA ARG A 121 -13.07 -1.14 -11.44
C ARG A 121 -12.23 -1.93 -12.44
N SER A 122 -12.23 -3.25 -12.30
CA SER A 122 -11.44 -4.17 -13.15
C SER A 122 -12.27 -5.39 -13.56
N THR A 123 -11.66 -6.56 -13.72
CA THR A 123 -12.30 -7.79 -14.22
C THR A 123 -13.63 -8.06 -13.53
N GLY A 124 -14.68 -8.32 -14.33
CA GLY A 124 -16.05 -8.55 -13.86
C GLY A 124 -16.91 -7.28 -13.79
N ALA A 125 -16.32 -6.09 -13.96
CA ALA A 125 -17.04 -4.83 -14.09
C ALA A 125 -17.11 -4.36 -15.55
N GLN A 126 -18.00 -3.39 -15.80
CA GLN A 126 -18.06 -2.64 -17.05
C GLN A 126 -18.25 -1.16 -16.75
N THR A 127 -17.80 -0.28 -17.63
CA THR A 127 -18.09 1.16 -17.56
C THR A 127 -18.69 1.67 -18.88
N ILE A 128 -19.61 2.62 -18.77
CA ILE A 128 -20.26 3.26 -19.91
C ILE A 128 -19.34 4.35 -20.48
N PHE A 129 -18.80 4.12 -21.68
CA PHE A 129 -17.80 4.98 -22.31
C PHE A 129 -18.44 6.01 -23.26
N PRO A 130 -17.76 7.13 -23.57
CA PRO A 130 -18.20 8.06 -24.59
C PRO A 130 -18.46 7.38 -25.96
N PRO A 131 -19.41 7.84 -26.79
CA PRO A 131 -20.29 8.99 -26.59
C PRO A 131 -21.68 8.58 -26.01
N SER A 132 -21.71 7.77 -24.96
CA SER A 132 -22.96 7.24 -24.36
C SER A 132 -23.75 8.29 -23.55
N ILE A 133 -25.05 8.06 -23.39
CA ILE A 133 -25.97 8.91 -22.59
C ILE A 133 -26.16 8.32 -21.20
N HIS A 134 -25.77 9.06 -20.17
CA HIS A 134 -26.00 8.71 -18.76
C HIS A 134 -27.50 8.81 -18.41
N PRO A 135 -28.02 8.09 -17.38
CA PRO A 135 -29.41 8.23 -16.93
C PRO A 135 -29.89 9.66 -16.61
N SER A 136 -28.95 10.60 -16.34
CA SER A 136 -29.27 12.03 -16.17
C SER A 136 -29.62 12.75 -17.49
N GLY A 137 -29.49 12.08 -18.63
CA GLY A 137 -29.63 12.67 -19.96
C GLY A 137 -28.33 13.27 -20.51
N GLU A 138 -27.29 13.37 -19.68
CA GLU A 138 -26.00 13.92 -20.09
C GLU A 138 -25.17 12.93 -20.91
N GLN A 139 -24.51 13.43 -21.94
CA GLN A 139 -23.58 12.62 -22.72
C GLN A 139 -22.21 12.54 -22.03
N THR A 140 -21.67 11.33 -21.95
CA THR A 140 -20.28 11.09 -21.56
C THR A 140 -19.33 11.54 -22.66
N GLN A 141 -18.28 12.26 -22.30
CA GLN A 141 -17.34 12.91 -23.22
C GLN A 141 -15.90 12.70 -22.75
N TRP A 142 -15.00 12.51 -23.71
CA TRP A 142 -13.56 12.46 -23.46
C TRP A 142 -13.06 13.85 -23.10
N ASP A 143 -12.30 13.92 -22.01
CA ASP A 143 -11.51 15.10 -21.64
C ASP A 143 -10.10 14.95 -22.23
N GLU A 144 -9.51 13.76 -22.06
CA GLU A 144 -8.26 13.33 -22.68
C GLU A 144 -8.51 12.04 -23.48
N LYS A 145 -8.22 12.05 -24.78
CA LYS A 145 -8.54 10.95 -25.72
C LYS A 145 -7.28 10.29 -26.33
N GLY A 146 -6.34 9.94 -25.47
CA GLY A 146 -5.07 9.27 -25.77
C GLY A 146 -5.05 7.80 -25.38
N GLU A 147 -3.89 7.33 -24.93
CA GLU A 147 -3.67 5.96 -24.45
C GLU A 147 -3.70 5.90 -22.91
N PRO A 148 -4.35 4.88 -22.31
CA PRO A 148 -4.22 4.62 -20.89
C PRO A 148 -2.77 4.36 -20.48
N ALA A 149 -2.31 5.01 -19.42
CA ALA A 149 -1.00 4.73 -18.84
C ALA A 149 -0.95 3.30 -18.26
N THR A 150 0.21 2.66 -18.33
CA THR A 150 0.43 1.35 -17.70
C THR A 150 0.96 1.53 -16.28
N VAL A 151 0.31 0.91 -15.29
CA VAL A 151 0.65 1.05 -13.86
C VAL A 151 0.52 -0.29 -13.13
N ASP A 152 1.25 -0.45 -12.03
CA ASP A 152 1.09 -1.61 -11.14
C ASP A 152 -0.10 -1.42 -10.18
N PHE A 153 -0.74 -2.52 -9.80
CA PHE A 153 -1.96 -2.47 -8.98
C PHE A 153 -1.70 -1.96 -7.56
N ALA A 154 -0.54 -2.25 -6.97
CA ALA A 154 -0.23 -1.81 -5.62
C ALA A 154 -0.06 -0.28 -5.56
N GLY A 155 0.68 0.29 -6.51
CA GLY A 155 0.85 1.72 -6.69
C GLY A 155 -0.47 2.43 -6.98
N LEU A 156 -1.28 1.90 -7.89
CA LEU A 156 -2.60 2.47 -8.21
C LEU A 156 -3.54 2.43 -6.99
N LYS A 157 -3.59 1.30 -6.27
CA LYS A 157 -4.39 1.17 -5.05
C LYS A 157 -3.95 2.14 -3.97
N LYS A 158 -2.63 2.33 -3.79
CA LYS A 158 -2.07 3.33 -2.86
C LYS A 158 -2.49 4.74 -3.26
N ALA A 159 -2.42 5.09 -4.54
CA ALA A 159 -2.84 6.39 -5.05
C ALA A 159 -4.33 6.69 -4.78
N VAL A 160 -5.23 5.74 -5.09
CA VAL A 160 -6.67 5.90 -4.83
C VAL A 160 -6.96 5.91 -3.34
N GLY A 161 -6.24 5.11 -2.53
CA GLY A 161 -6.34 5.14 -1.07
C GLY A 161 -5.93 6.48 -0.47
N ARG A 162 -4.88 7.12 -1.00
CA ARG A 162 -4.46 8.49 -0.63
C ARG A 162 -5.55 9.52 -0.93
N LEU A 163 -6.11 9.46 -2.13
CA LEU A 163 -7.23 10.32 -2.53
C LEU A 163 -8.41 10.15 -1.58
N ALA A 164 -8.85 8.91 -1.34
CA ALA A 164 -10.02 8.62 -0.52
C ALA A 164 -9.83 9.02 0.95
N ALA A 165 -8.65 8.75 1.51
CA ALA A 165 -8.29 9.16 2.86
C ALA A 165 -8.25 10.69 3.01
N CYS A 166 -7.74 11.40 2.00
CA CYS A 166 -7.71 12.86 1.98
C CYS A 166 -9.13 13.44 1.98
N VAL A 167 -10.02 12.94 1.11
CA VAL A 167 -11.44 13.33 1.10
C VAL A 167 -12.10 13.07 2.46
N LEU A 168 -11.87 11.90 3.05
CA LEU A 168 -12.49 11.53 4.33
C LEU A 168 -12.00 12.43 5.50
N LEU A 169 -10.71 12.75 5.53
CA LEU A 169 -10.14 13.69 6.50
C LEU A 169 -10.63 15.13 6.28
N ALA A 170 -10.91 15.51 5.03
CA ALA A 170 -11.49 16.82 4.70
C ALA A 170 -12.95 16.94 5.19
N ASP A 171 -13.76 15.89 5.00
CA ASP A 171 -15.15 15.83 5.47
C ASP A 171 -15.25 15.95 7.01
N HIS A 172 -14.24 15.46 7.72
CA HIS A 172 -14.16 15.50 9.19
C HIS A 172 -13.14 16.53 9.71
N TYR A 173 -12.82 17.55 8.92
CA TYR A 173 -11.69 18.43 9.23
C TYR A 173 -11.87 19.21 10.55
N PRO A 174 -10.81 19.38 11.37
CA PRO A 174 -10.93 19.98 12.69
C PRO A 174 -11.39 21.44 12.67
N LYS A 175 -12.06 21.84 13.75
CA LYS A 175 -12.53 23.21 13.95
C LYS A 175 -11.37 24.20 14.02
N LYS A 176 -11.64 25.45 13.64
CA LYS A 176 -10.70 26.57 13.72
C LYS A 176 -10.10 26.65 15.13
N GLY A 177 -8.77 26.80 15.22
CA GLY A 177 -8.00 26.77 16.48
C GLY A 177 -7.27 25.44 16.73
N SER A 178 -7.71 24.32 16.14
CA SER A 178 -7.07 23.00 16.32
C SER A 178 -6.36 22.46 15.07
N ARG A 179 -6.57 23.09 13.91
CA ARG A 179 -6.06 22.67 12.59
C ARG A 179 -4.55 22.51 12.55
N GLN A 180 -3.80 23.43 13.16
CA GLN A 180 -2.33 23.34 13.18
C GLN A 180 -1.85 22.09 13.94
N SER A 181 -2.39 21.86 15.13
CA SER A 181 -2.02 20.71 15.96
C SER A 181 -2.40 19.39 15.28
N ALA A 182 -3.56 19.35 14.63
CA ALA A 182 -3.99 18.20 13.85
C ALA A 182 -3.08 17.96 12.63
N ALA A 183 -2.72 18.99 11.87
CA ALA A 183 -1.80 18.88 10.73
C ALA A 183 -0.40 18.40 11.16
N MET A 184 0.11 18.89 12.30
CA MET A 184 1.39 18.42 12.87
C MET A 184 1.32 16.95 13.30
N ALA A 185 0.23 16.55 13.97
CA ALA A 185 0.03 15.15 14.35
C ALA A 185 -0.13 14.25 13.12
N LEU A 186 -0.89 14.67 12.11
CA LEU A 186 -1.02 13.94 10.84
C LEU A 186 0.34 13.78 10.16
N SER A 187 1.14 14.85 10.10
CA SER A 187 2.51 14.80 9.57
C SER A 187 3.35 13.77 10.31
N GLY A 188 3.36 13.82 11.65
CA GLY A 188 4.14 12.90 12.47
C GLY A 188 3.70 11.44 12.32
N TRP A 189 2.39 11.18 12.18
CA TRP A 189 1.88 9.83 11.95
C TRP A 189 2.28 9.27 10.58
N LEU A 190 2.16 10.07 9.52
CA LEU A 190 2.55 9.66 8.16
C LEU A 190 4.07 9.44 8.04
N LEU A 191 4.88 10.37 8.58
CA LEU A 191 6.35 10.28 8.55
C LEU A 191 6.86 9.02 9.29
N ARG A 192 6.27 8.68 10.46
CA ARG A 192 6.63 7.46 11.19
C ARG A 192 6.22 6.18 10.47
N ASN A 193 5.27 6.26 9.53
CA ASN A 193 4.89 5.17 8.63
C ASN A 193 5.67 5.18 7.32
N GLY A 194 6.84 5.85 7.30
CA GLY A 194 7.78 5.79 6.17
C GLY A 194 7.40 6.66 4.98
N TRP A 195 6.44 7.58 5.12
CA TRP A 195 6.19 8.57 4.08
C TRP A 195 7.34 9.57 4.01
N SER A 196 7.70 9.98 2.81
CA SER A 196 8.65 11.07 2.60
C SER A 196 8.05 12.43 2.95
N ASN A 197 8.90 13.41 3.24
CA ASN A 197 8.50 14.80 3.48
C ASN A 197 7.63 15.32 2.32
N GLU A 198 8.03 15.05 1.07
CA GLU A 198 7.29 15.51 -0.10
C GLU A 198 5.89 14.88 -0.20
N GLU A 199 5.75 13.57 0.03
CA GLU A 199 4.44 12.92 0.02
C GLU A 199 3.50 13.48 1.10
N VAL A 200 4.03 13.79 2.29
CA VAL A 200 3.24 14.43 3.36
C VAL A 200 2.82 15.85 2.97
N ARG A 201 3.70 16.61 2.31
CA ARG A 201 3.39 17.96 1.83
C ARG A 201 2.29 17.93 0.77
N ILE A 202 2.40 17.07 -0.24
CA ILE A 202 1.38 16.90 -1.29
C ILE A 202 0.03 16.53 -0.65
N PHE A 203 0.04 15.60 0.30
CA PHE A 203 -1.18 15.17 0.98
C PHE A 203 -1.84 16.31 1.78
N LEU A 204 -1.06 17.06 2.55
CA LEU A 204 -1.58 18.19 3.33
C LEU A 204 -2.03 19.35 2.45
N GLU A 205 -1.34 19.60 1.33
CA GLU A 205 -1.74 20.63 0.38
C GLU A 205 -3.09 20.30 -0.26
N ALA A 206 -3.28 19.05 -0.69
CA ALA A 206 -4.58 18.58 -1.19
C ALA A 206 -5.68 18.67 -0.11
N LEU A 207 -5.37 18.30 1.14
CA LEU A 207 -6.31 18.42 2.25
C LEU A 207 -6.70 19.89 2.52
N CYS A 208 -5.72 20.79 2.55
CA CYS A 208 -5.94 22.23 2.73
C CYS A 208 -6.76 22.82 1.58
N LYS A 209 -6.53 22.37 0.35
CA LYS A 209 -7.31 22.77 -0.84
C LYS A 209 -8.79 22.42 -0.66
N LEU A 210 -9.11 21.17 -0.32
CA LEU A 210 -10.50 20.71 -0.16
C LEU A 210 -11.29 21.48 0.92
N VAL A 211 -10.62 21.86 2.01
CA VAL A 211 -11.27 22.51 3.15
C VAL A 211 -11.16 24.03 3.13
N GLY A 212 -10.52 24.60 2.10
CA GLY A 212 -10.25 26.03 1.99
C GLY A 212 -9.41 26.59 3.14
N ASP A 213 -8.38 25.86 3.60
CA ASP A 213 -7.49 26.33 4.67
C ASP A 213 -6.54 27.43 4.14
N GLU A 214 -6.84 28.68 4.49
CA GLU A 214 -6.07 29.87 4.11
C GLU A 214 -4.62 29.86 4.63
N GLU A 215 -4.31 29.03 5.64
CA GLU A 215 -2.98 28.95 6.26
C GLU A 215 -2.10 27.82 5.69
N VAL A 216 -2.35 27.35 4.46
CA VAL A 216 -1.63 26.22 3.83
C VAL A 216 -0.10 26.35 3.94
N LYS A 217 0.46 27.54 3.71
CA LYS A 217 1.92 27.77 3.83
C LYS A 217 2.45 27.47 5.23
N MET A 218 1.68 27.83 6.27
CA MET A 218 2.04 27.56 7.66
C MET A 218 1.92 26.07 7.99
N ARG A 219 0.88 25.39 7.46
CA ARG A 219 0.73 23.92 7.63
C ARG A 219 1.94 23.19 7.04
N LEU A 220 2.31 23.54 5.81
CA LEU A 220 3.40 22.91 5.08
C LEU A 220 4.79 23.22 5.65
N ALA A 221 5.01 24.42 6.20
CA ALA A 221 6.30 24.81 6.79
C ALA A 221 6.73 23.91 7.96
N GLN A 222 5.77 23.37 8.72
CA GLN A 222 6.08 22.51 9.87
C GLN A 222 6.42 21.07 9.52
N VAL A 223 6.12 20.62 8.29
CA VAL A 223 6.39 19.24 7.87
C VAL A 223 7.88 18.96 7.89
N GLY A 224 8.71 19.86 7.36
CA GLY A 224 10.17 19.69 7.35
C GLY A 224 10.78 19.63 8.74
N TYR A 225 10.30 20.47 9.66
CA TYR A 225 10.74 20.43 11.07
C TYR A 225 10.30 19.12 11.75
N THR A 226 9.09 18.64 11.46
CA THR A 226 8.60 17.36 11.99
C THR A 226 9.40 16.18 11.43
N ALA A 227 9.76 16.21 10.14
CA ALA A 227 10.60 15.20 9.50
C ALA A 227 11.99 15.14 10.14
N ALA A 228 12.65 16.28 10.33
CA ALA A 228 13.95 16.35 11.00
C ALA A 228 13.90 15.79 12.44
N LYS A 229 12.80 16.01 13.16
CA LYS A 229 12.58 15.42 14.48
C LYS A 229 12.41 13.90 14.45
N VAL A 230 11.64 13.38 13.49
CA VAL A 230 11.47 11.92 13.31
C VAL A 230 12.81 11.26 13.00
N GLU A 231 13.59 11.82 12.06
CA GLU A 231 14.93 11.32 11.72
C GLU A 231 15.90 11.36 12.91
N GLY A 232 15.80 12.40 13.73
CA GLY A 232 16.59 12.55 14.95
C GLY A 232 16.08 11.76 16.17
N ASN A 233 15.09 10.87 16.01
CA ASN A 233 14.44 10.14 17.11
C ASN A 233 13.91 11.04 18.25
N GLN A 234 13.48 12.25 17.91
CA GLN A 234 12.90 13.19 18.87
C GLN A 234 11.39 13.01 18.99
N PRO A 235 10.79 13.38 20.14
CA PRO A 235 9.34 13.31 20.33
C PRO A 235 8.56 14.13 19.30
N VAL A 236 7.61 13.49 18.63
CA VAL A 236 6.66 14.09 17.69
C VAL A 236 5.26 13.55 17.96
N THR A 237 4.23 14.40 17.80
CA THR A 237 2.83 13.97 17.92
C THR A 237 2.44 13.04 16.77
N GLY A 238 1.33 12.30 16.91
CA GLY A 238 0.75 11.53 15.80
C GLY A 238 -0.57 10.90 16.14
N TYR A 239 -0.78 9.61 15.80
CA TYR A 239 -2.09 8.96 15.92
C TYR A 239 -2.81 9.21 17.27
N PRO A 240 -2.19 9.03 18.45
CA PRO A 240 -2.87 9.28 19.74
C PRO A 240 -3.33 10.74 19.92
N THR A 241 -2.61 11.68 19.31
CA THR A 241 -3.00 13.10 19.31
C THR A 241 -4.11 13.38 18.29
N LEU A 242 -4.12 12.67 17.15
CA LEU A 242 -5.18 12.80 16.14
C LEU A 242 -6.54 12.38 16.68
N GLU A 243 -6.60 11.38 17.58
CA GLU A 243 -7.85 10.95 18.23
C GLU A 243 -8.52 12.06 19.06
N GLN A 244 -7.81 13.14 19.38
CA GLN A 244 -8.40 14.32 20.04
C GLN A 244 -9.15 15.23 19.07
N TYR A 245 -8.92 15.09 17.76
CA TYR A 245 -9.44 15.98 16.72
C TYR A 245 -10.34 15.28 15.70
N TYR A 246 -10.16 13.97 15.52
CA TYR A 246 -10.94 13.14 14.62
C TYR A 246 -11.59 11.98 15.38
N ASP A 247 -12.74 11.54 14.89
CA ASP A 247 -13.36 10.31 15.39
C ASP A 247 -12.47 9.09 15.12
N LYS A 248 -12.44 8.15 16.07
CA LYS A 248 -11.59 6.96 16.00
C LYS A 248 -11.90 6.08 14.79
N GLN A 249 -13.16 5.93 14.42
CA GLN A 249 -13.55 5.09 13.27
C GLN A 249 -13.08 5.72 11.95
N VAL A 250 -13.10 7.06 11.87
CA VAL A 250 -12.55 7.81 10.72
C VAL A 250 -11.05 7.53 10.59
N LEU A 251 -10.29 7.66 11.68
CA LEU A 251 -8.84 7.42 11.67
C LEU A 251 -8.48 5.96 11.37
N GLN A 252 -9.27 4.99 11.86
CA GLN A 252 -9.09 3.57 11.53
C GLN A 252 -9.34 3.29 10.05
N LYS A 253 -10.35 3.91 9.45
CA LYS A 253 -10.62 3.78 8.02
C LYS A 253 -9.48 4.39 7.19
N VAL A 254 -9.00 5.56 7.57
CA VAL A 254 -7.82 6.21 6.98
C VAL A 254 -6.59 5.30 7.08
N ALA A 255 -6.32 4.72 8.26
CA ALA A 255 -5.21 3.80 8.46
C ALA A 255 -5.31 2.59 7.52
N THR A 256 -6.51 2.02 7.37
CA THR A 256 -6.76 0.87 6.50
C THR A 256 -6.52 1.20 5.02
N TRP A 257 -6.99 2.36 4.55
CA TRP A 257 -6.79 2.77 3.16
C TRP A 257 -5.36 3.16 2.82
N LEU A 258 -4.63 3.69 3.79
CA LEU A 258 -3.25 4.14 3.64
C LEU A 258 -2.22 3.07 4.02
N ASP A 259 -2.67 1.92 4.53
CA ASP A 259 -1.84 0.83 5.06
C ASP A 259 -0.86 1.33 6.15
N LEU A 260 -1.41 2.09 7.12
CA LEU A 260 -0.63 2.70 8.20
C LEU A 260 -0.69 1.88 9.47
N HIS A 261 0.45 1.73 10.13
CA HIS A 261 0.53 1.26 11.51
C HIS A 261 -0.04 2.32 12.46
N VAL A 262 -0.94 1.85 13.31
CA VAL A 262 -1.52 2.61 14.42
C VAL A 262 -0.74 2.23 15.68
N VAL A 263 0.32 3.00 15.99
CA VAL A 263 1.09 2.78 17.22
C VAL A 263 0.19 3.19 18.41
N GLY A 264 -0.18 2.20 19.22
CA GLY A 264 -1.16 2.31 20.32
C GLY A 264 -2.14 1.13 20.41
N ARG A 265 -2.06 0.13 19.52
CA ARG A 265 -2.84 -1.10 19.59
C ARG A 265 -2.09 -2.18 20.39
N ASP A 266 -2.61 -2.51 21.57
CA ASP A 266 -2.39 -3.83 22.20
C ASP A 266 -3.19 -4.94 21.47
N ASP A 267 -4.09 -4.58 20.53
CA ASP A 267 -5.03 -5.54 19.91
C ASP A 267 -4.49 -6.32 18.70
N ASP A 268 -3.25 -6.08 18.26
CA ASP A 268 -2.59 -6.89 17.20
C ASP A 268 -1.57 -7.87 17.80
N LEU A 269 -1.80 -8.32 19.04
CA LEU A 269 -1.16 -9.56 19.46
C LEU A 269 -1.71 -10.70 18.60
N PRO A 270 -0.86 -11.50 17.93
CA PRO A 270 -1.33 -12.65 17.19
C PRO A 270 -2.18 -13.55 18.10
N GLU A 271 -3.24 -14.16 17.55
CA GLU A 271 -4.05 -15.09 18.35
C GLU A 271 -3.13 -16.17 18.95
N PRO A 272 -3.21 -16.42 20.27
CA PRO A 272 -2.43 -17.46 20.90
C PRO A 272 -2.70 -18.80 20.22
N ILE A 273 -1.62 -19.52 19.89
CA ILE A 273 -1.73 -20.88 19.36
C ILE A 273 -2.40 -21.76 20.43
N PRO A 274 -3.47 -22.52 20.11
CA PRO A 274 -4.07 -23.47 21.06
C PRO A 274 -3.02 -24.43 21.62
N GLN A 275 -3.12 -24.77 22.90
CA GLN A 275 -2.09 -25.57 23.57
C GLN A 275 -1.89 -26.93 22.88
N GLU A 276 -2.94 -27.50 22.30
CA GLU A 276 -2.91 -28.76 21.56
C GLU A 276 -2.08 -28.65 20.28
N ALA A 277 -2.07 -27.49 19.63
CA ALA A 277 -1.29 -27.23 18.42
C ALA A 277 0.20 -27.03 18.69
N LEU A 278 0.61 -26.80 19.96
CA LEU A 278 2.02 -26.78 20.35
C LEU A 278 2.64 -28.19 20.36
N PHE A 279 1.82 -29.22 20.57
CA PHE A 279 2.26 -30.61 20.62
C PHE A 279 2.19 -31.26 19.24
N SER A 280 3.14 -30.87 18.36
CA SER A 280 3.34 -31.55 17.08
C SER A 280 4.11 -32.87 17.26
N ALA A 281 3.86 -33.86 16.39
CA ALA A 281 4.63 -35.11 16.38
C ALA A 281 6.07 -34.96 15.87
N GLN A 282 6.43 -33.80 15.30
CA GLN A 282 7.78 -33.52 14.81
C GLN A 282 8.62 -32.86 15.90
N CYS A 283 9.67 -33.57 16.35
CA CYS A 283 10.68 -33.01 17.24
C CYS A 283 11.76 -32.32 16.38
N PRO A 284 11.98 -31.00 16.52
CA PRO A 284 13.04 -30.32 15.76
C PRO A 284 14.42 -30.86 16.17
N GLU A 285 15.35 -30.90 15.21
CA GLU A 285 16.73 -31.36 15.46
C GLU A 285 17.42 -30.42 16.45
N SER A 286 17.82 -30.94 17.61
CA SER A 286 18.58 -30.19 18.61
C SER A 286 20.03 -29.99 18.17
N ILE A 287 20.52 -28.77 18.33
CA ILE A 287 21.93 -28.37 18.16
C ILE A 287 22.63 -28.32 19.52
N TRP A 288 21.93 -27.81 20.54
CA TRP A 288 22.42 -27.70 21.91
C TRP A 288 21.27 -28.02 22.87
N SER A 289 21.17 -29.29 23.26
CA SER A 289 20.18 -29.84 24.19
C SER A 289 18.77 -29.25 24.00
N ASN A 290 18.15 -28.72 25.05
CA ASN A 290 16.84 -28.09 25.00
C ASN A 290 16.90 -26.57 24.76
N ILE A 291 18.05 -26.04 24.33
CA ILE A 291 18.29 -24.59 24.20
C ILE A 291 18.28 -24.16 22.73
N LEU A 292 19.03 -24.84 21.86
CA LEU A 292 19.10 -24.50 20.43
C LEU A 292 18.57 -25.63 19.56
N PHE A 293 17.62 -25.26 18.70
CA PHE A 293 17.00 -26.16 17.71
C PHE A 293 17.22 -25.61 16.31
N ARG A 294 17.49 -26.52 15.35
CA ARG A 294 17.65 -26.18 13.93
C ARG A 294 16.34 -25.63 13.37
N GLY A 295 16.43 -24.52 12.64
CA GLY A 295 15.28 -23.87 12.00
C GLY A 295 14.44 -22.97 12.92
N ALA A 296 14.76 -22.90 14.22
CA ALA A 296 14.10 -22.01 15.16
C ALA A 296 14.81 -20.65 15.28
N LEU A 297 14.04 -19.60 15.57
CA LEU A 297 14.55 -18.29 15.98
C LEU A 297 14.74 -18.28 17.50
N HIS A 298 15.95 -17.97 17.96
CA HIS A 298 16.30 -17.91 19.38
C HIS A 298 16.64 -16.47 19.77
N LEU A 299 16.02 -15.95 20.82
CA LEU A 299 16.27 -14.60 21.32
C LEU A 299 16.96 -14.66 22.69
N LEU A 300 18.16 -14.07 22.78
CA LEU A 300 18.86 -13.86 24.05
C LEU A 300 18.62 -12.42 24.54
N SER A 301 17.78 -12.26 25.57
CA SER A 301 17.41 -10.97 26.14
C SER A 301 17.71 -10.89 27.64
N SER A 302 18.19 -9.73 28.10
CA SER A 302 18.49 -9.41 29.50
C SER A 302 18.90 -7.93 29.62
N ASP A 303 19.19 -7.44 30.83
CA ASP A 303 19.62 -6.05 31.06
C ASP A 303 20.95 -5.68 30.36
N PRO A 304 21.17 -4.40 30.01
CA PRO A 304 22.45 -3.93 29.47
C PRO A 304 23.62 -4.28 30.40
N GLY A 305 24.78 -4.63 29.83
CA GLY A 305 26.02 -4.86 30.59
C GLY A 305 26.17 -6.25 31.24
N VAL A 306 25.15 -7.11 31.26
CA VAL A 306 25.24 -8.43 31.93
C VAL A 306 25.98 -9.51 31.13
N GLY A 307 26.57 -9.17 29.98
CA GLY A 307 27.44 -10.08 29.23
C GLY A 307 26.77 -10.86 28.09
N LYS A 308 25.55 -10.51 27.63
CA LYS A 308 24.89 -11.16 26.46
C LYS A 308 25.81 -11.31 25.25
N THR A 309 26.47 -10.22 24.87
CA THR A 309 27.37 -10.21 23.72
C THR A 309 28.53 -11.18 23.94
N THR A 310 29.10 -11.21 25.15
CA THR A 310 30.20 -12.12 25.49
C THR A 310 29.75 -13.58 25.43
N PHE A 311 28.56 -13.88 25.96
CA PHE A 311 27.95 -15.20 25.87
C PHE A 311 27.73 -15.63 24.41
N ALA A 312 27.17 -14.73 23.59
CA ALA A 312 26.92 -15.00 22.18
C ALA A 312 28.22 -15.24 21.39
N TYR A 313 29.29 -14.50 21.69
CA TYR A 313 30.62 -14.76 21.13
C TYR A 313 31.15 -16.14 21.53
N ALA A 314 31.04 -16.50 22.82
CA ALA A 314 31.52 -17.78 23.32
C ALA A 314 30.77 -18.96 22.68
N LEU A 315 29.44 -18.86 22.60
CA LEU A 315 28.60 -19.84 21.92
C LEU A 315 28.94 -19.94 20.42
N ALA A 316 29.13 -18.81 19.74
CA ALA A 316 29.49 -18.80 18.32
C ALA A 316 30.84 -19.47 18.05
N VAL A 317 31.84 -19.21 18.91
CA VAL A 317 33.15 -19.88 18.85
C VAL A 317 33.02 -21.38 19.12
N ALA A 318 32.26 -21.76 20.15
CA ALA A 318 32.06 -23.16 20.50
C ALA A 318 31.37 -23.95 19.37
N LEU A 319 30.34 -23.39 18.74
CA LEU A 319 29.68 -23.99 17.57
C LEU A 319 30.61 -24.02 16.34
N ALA A 320 31.39 -22.97 16.09
CA ALA A 320 32.26 -22.92 14.92
C ALA A 320 33.38 -23.97 14.96
N GLU A 321 33.87 -24.29 16.16
CA GLU A 321 34.97 -25.22 16.36
C GLU A 321 34.52 -26.61 16.86
N GLY A 322 33.28 -26.74 17.34
CA GLY A 322 32.79 -27.95 18.00
C GLY A 322 33.45 -28.13 19.37
N ARG A 323 33.44 -27.10 20.21
CA ARG A 323 33.97 -27.16 21.59
C ARG A 323 32.89 -27.58 22.57
N GLU A 324 33.34 -28.02 23.74
CA GLU A 324 32.48 -28.10 24.91
C GLU A 324 32.03 -26.69 25.32
N PHE A 325 30.74 -26.55 25.63
CA PHE A 325 30.14 -25.32 26.12
C PHE A 325 29.10 -25.63 27.19
N LEU A 326 29.29 -25.09 28.39
CA LEU A 326 28.44 -25.36 29.57
C LEU A 326 28.21 -26.86 29.82
N ASN A 327 29.30 -27.63 29.84
CA ASN A 327 29.33 -29.08 30.08
C ASN A 327 28.67 -29.94 28.99
N GLU A 328 28.44 -29.38 27.80
CA GLU A 328 27.93 -30.12 26.66
C GLU A 328 28.84 -29.98 25.44
N GLN A 329 29.09 -31.10 24.77
CA GLN A 329 29.87 -31.14 23.54
C GLN A 329 29.01 -30.66 22.36
N LEU A 330 29.33 -29.50 21.79
CA LEU A 330 28.58 -28.93 20.67
C LEU A 330 29.02 -29.50 19.32
N PRO A 331 28.11 -29.59 18.32
CA PRO A 331 28.47 -29.95 16.96
C PRO A 331 29.24 -28.81 16.28
N LYS A 332 30.16 -29.19 15.39
CA LYS A 332 30.90 -28.22 14.57
C LYS A 332 30.04 -27.73 13.40
N LEU A 333 29.72 -26.44 13.38
CA LEU A 333 28.87 -25.80 12.38
C LEU A 333 29.58 -24.62 11.70
N LYS A 334 29.02 -24.15 10.59
CA LYS A 334 29.38 -22.86 9.99
C LYS A 334 28.47 -21.79 10.61
N VAL A 335 29.08 -20.79 11.24
CA VAL A 335 28.40 -19.76 12.04
C VAL A 335 28.65 -18.40 11.41
N GLY A 336 27.57 -17.70 11.06
CA GLY A 336 27.61 -16.28 10.72
C GLY A 336 27.27 -15.45 11.95
N TYR A 337 28.16 -14.54 12.35
CA TYR A 337 27.98 -13.66 13.51
C TYR A 337 27.95 -12.20 13.07
N PHE A 338 26.78 -11.57 13.19
CA PHE A 338 26.57 -10.17 12.82
C PHE A 338 26.67 -9.32 14.08
N ASP A 339 27.77 -8.57 14.20
CA ASP A 339 27.96 -7.61 15.28
C ASP A 339 27.98 -6.22 14.66
N LEU A 340 26.93 -5.44 14.87
CA LEU A 340 26.83 -4.09 14.33
C LEU A 340 27.22 -3.02 15.36
N GLU A 341 27.48 -3.41 16.61
CA GLU A 341 27.65 -2.48 17.74
C GLU A 341 29.09 -2.47 18.26
N THR A 342 29.75 -3.63 18.34
CA THR A 342 31.11 -3.72 18.89
C THR A 342 32.13 -3.23 17.85
N SER A 343 33.08 -2.36 18.22
CA SER A 343 34.15 -1.94 17.30
C SER A 343 35.08 -3.10 16.90
N GLN A 344 35.66 -3.05 15.70
CA GLN A 344 36.54 -4.11 15.19
C GLN A 344 37.69 -4.45 16.14
N SER A 345 38.29 -3.44 16.78
CA SER A 345 39.37 -3.61 17.76
C SER A 345 38.93 -4.41 18.99
N LEU A 346 37.72 -4.14 19.51
CA LEU A 346 37.18 -4.85 20.67
C LEU A 346 36.76 -6.30 20.32
N ARG A 347 36.29 -6.55 19.10
CA ARG A 347 35.95 -7.94 18.67
C ARG A 347 37.18 -8.83 18.67
N GLY A 348 38.28 -8.34 18.12
CA GLY A 348 39.54 -9.09 18.10
C GLY A 348 40.05 -9.41 19.52
N VAL A 349 39.90 -8.48 20.46
CA VAL A 349 40.23 -8.73 21.88
C VAL A 349 39.33 -9.80 22.48
N LYS A 350 38.01 -9.73 22.27
CA LYS A 350 37.05 -10.74 22.78
C LYS A 350 37.32 -12.14 22.21
N LEU A 351 37.54 -12.26 20.90
CA LEU A 351 37.83 -13.53 20.25
C LEU A 351 39.15 -14.14 20.74
N ARG A 352 40.19 -13.32 20.95
CA ARG A 352 41.45 -13.78 21.55
C ARG A 352 41.26 -14.24 22.99
N ALA A 353 40.45 -13.54 23.78
CA ALA A 353 40.14 -13.94 25.15
C ALA A 353 39.37 -15.27 25.22
N LEU A 354 38.64 -15.62 24.15
CA LEU A 354 37.98 -16.92 23.99
C LEU A 354 38.89 -17.97 23.34
N GLU A 355 40.18 -17.67 23.19
CA GLU A 355 41.16 -18.55 22.55
C GLU A 355 40.74 -19.01 21.14
N TYR A 356 40.03 -18.17 20.40
CA TYR A 356 39.55 -18.53 19.06
C TYR A 356 40.72 -18.68 18.08
N GLY A 357 40.82 -19.85 17.44
CA GLY A 357 41.97 -20.22 16.62
C GLY A 357 41.99 -19.62 15.21
N GLY A 358 41.05 -18.74 14.86
CA GLY A 358 40.97 -18.14 13.53
C GLY A 358 40.45 -19.10 12.44
N GLY A 359 39.62 -20.07 12.80
CA GLY A 359 39.02 -21.02 11.87
C GLY A 359 38.16 -20.38 10.77
N LYS A 360 37.89 -21.14 9.69
CA LYS A 360 37.04 -20.68 8.57
C LYS A 360 35.53 -20.81 8.81
N ASN A 361 35.14 -21.39 9.96
CA ASN A 361 33.76 -21.70 10.27
C ASN A 361 33.02 -20.56 10.98
N LEU A 362 33.72 -19.62 11.62
CA LEU A 362 33.12 -18.40 12.15
C LEU A 362 33.34 -17.27 11.15
N LEU A 363 32.25 -16.77 10.58
CA LEU A 363 32.24 -15.60 9.69
C LEU A 363 31.66 -14.42 10.47
N VAL A 364 32.48 -13.40 10.73
CA VAL A 364 32.04 -12.20 11.45
C VAL A 364 31.75 -11.09 10.45
N PHE A 365 30.58 -10.48 10.56
CA PHE A 365 30.12 -9.39 9.70
C PHE A 365 30.00 -8.10 10.50
N ASP A 366 30.40 -6.99 9.90
CA ASP A 366 30.36 -5.62 10.44
C ASP A 366 29.40 -4.70 9.67
N VAL A 367 28.82 -5.19 8.59
CA VAL A 367 27.80 -4.52 7.77
C VAL A 367 26.56 -5.38 7.67
N SER A 368 25.40 -4.74 7.59
CA SER A 368 24.14 -5.45 7.33
C SER A 368 24.18 -6.10 5.95
N CYS A 369 23.72 -7.34 5.86
CA CYS A 369 23.66 -8.09 4.61
C CYS A 369 22.25 -8.66 4.42
N PRO A 370 21.64 -8.55 3.22
CA PRO A 370 20.38 -9.22 2.94
C PRO A 370 20.53 -10.73 3.11
N VAL A 371 19.58 -11.37 3.81
CA VAL A 371 19.59 -12.83 4.09
C VAL A 371 19.81 -13.67 2.83
N LYS A 372 19.30 -13.23 1.67
CA LYS A 372 19.45 -13.91 0.37
C LYS A 372 20.90 -13.97 -0.16
N LYS A 373 21.84 -13.21 0.42
CA LYS A 373 23.26 -13.18 0.03
C LYS A 373 24.14 -14.04 0.95
N LEU A 374 23.56 -14.64 2.00
CA LEU A 374 24.21 -15.57 2.93
C LEU A 374 23.96 -17.01 2.47
#